data_AF-A0A4Q9FE36-F1
#
_entry.id   AF-A0A4Q9FE36-F1
#
_cell.length_a   1.000
_cell.length_b   1.000
_cell.length_c   1.000
_cell.angle_alpha   90.00
_cell.angle_beta   90.00
_cell.angle_gamma   90.00
#
_symmetry.space_group_name_H-M   'P 1'
#
loop_
_entity.id
_entity.type
_entity.pdbx_description
1 polymer ?
#
loop_
_entity_poly.entity_id
_entity_poly.type
_entity_poly.pdbx_seq_one_letter_code
_entity_poly.pdbx_strand_id
1 'polypeptide(L)'
;MRRHTLTICLVLLTTFTFAQDFNLSATAGYLNINSIFKVDSEKRDLDFKSNGFYFGAQSEINLADKIDLQPEIALALNAEGDAIYIGALGSYQATQEFSVLFGPTLNVILEDVANGYQTLGIFLGFGGSYDITEKIYAQAKYNVQLNDYYTGSADVSSKVNFLMIGIGYRFL
;
A
#
# COMPACT_ATOMS: atom_id res chain seq x y z
N MET A 1 -4.58 33.06 -12.33
CA MET A 1 -5.68 32.13 -11.94
C MET A 1 -5.14 30.87 -11.21
N ARG A 2 -4.23 31.00 -10.23
CA ARG A 2 -3.48 29.83 -9.71
C ARG A 2 -3.37 29.74 -8.18
N ARG A 3 -4.03 30.63 -7.43
CA ARG A 3 -4.02 30.64 -5.95
C ARG A 3 -5.37 30.29 -5.31
N HIS A 4 -6.49 30.49 -6.00
CA HIS A 4 -7.82 30.18 -5.47
C HIS A 4 -8.23 28.72 -5.62
N THR A 5 -7.67 27.98 -6.58
CA THR A 5 -7.96 26.55 -6.77
C THR A 5 -7.42 25.70 -5.62
N LEU A 6 -6.26 26.08 -5.06
CA LEU A 6 -5.64 25.35 -3.95
C LEU A 6 -6.44 25.53 -2.64
N THR A 7 -6.99 26.72 -2.41
CA THR A 7 -7.80 27.03 -1.23
C THR A 7 -9.16 26.34 -1.27
N ILE A 8 -9.75 26.16 -2.46
CA ILE A 8 -11.02 25.42 -2.63
C ILE A 8 -10.83 23.92 -2.33
N CYS A 9 -9.72 23.32 -2.75
CA CYS A 9 -9.39 21.94 -2.36
C CYS A 9 -9.13 21.78 -0.86
N LEU A 10 -8.49 22.76 -0.21
CA LEU A 10 -8.19 22.72 1.22
C LEU A 10 -9.44 22.88 2.10
N VAL A 11 -10.43 23.66 1.65
CA VAL A 11 -11.71 23.85 2.36
C VAL A 11 -12.65 22.65 2.19
N LEU A 12 -12.53 21.89 1.09
CA LEU A 12 -13.27 20.63 0.92
C LEU A 12 -12.76 19.51 1.87
N LEU A 13 -11.50 19.57 2.32
CA LEU A 13 -10.96 18.60 3.29
C LEU A 13 -11.49 18.81 4.73
N THR A 14 -11.96 20.01 5.08
CA THR A 14 -12.26 20.37 6.49
C THR A 14 -13.69 20.10 6.94
N THR A 15 -14.53 19.44 6.13
CA THR A 15 -15.94 19.16 6.48
C THR A 15 -16.25 17.70 6.80
N PHE A 16 -15.25 16.83 6.90
CA PHE A 16 -15.45 15.50 7.48
C PHE A 16 -15.57 15.61 9.00
N THR A 17 -16.77 15.88 9.48
CA THR A 17 -17.17 15.56 10.85
C THR A 17 -16.96 14.05 11.07
N PHE A 18 -16.00 13.68 11.93
CA PHE A 18 -15.69 12.29 12.32
C PHE A 18 -16.79 11.66 13.18
N ALA A 19 -18.03 11.64 12.67
CA ALA A 19 -19.16 10.92 13.26
C ALA A 19 -19.38 9.55 12.60
N GLN A 20 -18.44 9.10 11.77
CA GLN A 20 -18.49 7.82 11.07
C GLN A 20 -17.96 6.74 12.01
N ASP A 21 -18.65 5.59 12.07
CA ASP A 21 -18.24 4.42 12.85
C ASP A 21 -16.81 4.03 12.46
N PHE A 22 -15.85 4.41 13.31
CA PHE A 22 -14.43 4.20 13.05
C PHE A 22 -14.09 2.76 13.43
N ASN A 23 -14.05 1.88 12.42
CA ASN A 23 -13.70 0.48 12.62
C ASN A 23 -12.18 0.34 12.55
N LEU A 24 -11.56 0.01 13.68
CA LEU A 24 -10.11 -0.18 13.77
C LEU A 24 -9.78 -1.67 13.75
N SER A 25 -8.77 -2.02 12.95
CA SER A 25 -8.26 -3.38 12.80
C SER A 25 -6.75 -3.45 12.98
N ALA A 26 -6.27 -4.58 13.47
CA ALA A 26 -4.87 -4.97 13.34
C ALA A 26 -4.75 -5.99 12.22
N THR A 27 -3.67 -5.93 11.45
CA THR A 27 -3.36 -6.86 10.37
C THR A 27 -1.98 -7.47 10.59
N ALA A 28 -1.81 -8.73 10.20
CA ALA A 28 -0.50 -9.35 10.16
C ALA A 28 -0.46 -10.40 9.05
N GLY A 29 0.71 -10.59 8.44
CA GLY A 29 0.80 -11.50 7.32
C GLY A 29 2.18 -11.65 6.73
N TYR A 30 2.21 -12.40 5.64
CA TYR A 30 3.36 -12.65 4.82
C TYR A 30 3.52 -11.56 3.76
N LEU A 31 4.77 -11.19 3.51
CA LEU A 31 5.18 -10.25 2.48
C LEU A 31 6.11 -10.98 1.49
N ASN A 32 5.77 -10.95 0.22
CA ASN A 32 6.64 -11.36 -0.87
C ASN A 32 7.00 -10.14 -1.72
N ILE A 33 8.28 -9.95 -1.97
CA ILE A 33 8.86 -8.82 -2.70
C ILE A 33 9.54 -9.36 -3.94
N ASN A 34 9.28 -8.75 -5.09
CA ASN A 34 9.93 -9.03 -6.35
C ASN A 34 10.62 -7.77 -6.86
N SER A 35 11.93 -7.72 -6.72
CA SER A 35 12.80 -6.64 -7.17
C SER A 35 13.19 -6.87 -8.62
N ILE A 36 12.89 -5.90 -9.47
CA ILE A 36 13.05 -5.92 -10.91
C ILE A 36 14.13 -4.89 -11.26
N PHE A 37 15.29 -5.38 -11.71
CA PHE A 37 16.36 -4.54 -12.21
C PHE A 37 16.44 -4.66 -13.73
N LYS A 38 16.39 -3.52 -14.41
CA LYS A 38 16.51 -3.43 -15.88
C LYS A 38 17.67 -2.54 -16.25
N VAL A 39 18.44 -2.96 -17.24
CA VAL A 39 19.51 -2.17 -17.85
C VAL A 39 19.15 -1.98 -19.31
N ASP A 40 18.86 -0.76 -19.77
CA ASP A 40 18.33 -0.57 -21.15
C ASP A 40 19.36 -0.95 -22.23
N SER A 41 20.64 -1.01 -21.89
CA SER A 41 21.73 -1.39 -22.81
C SER A 41 21.83 -2.91 -23.07
N GLU A 42 21.35 -3.74 -22.16
CA GLU A 42 21.33 -5.20 -22.30
C GLU A 42 19.94 -5.69 -21.93
N LYS A 43 19.21 -6.36 -22.85
CA LYS A 43 17.86 -6.93 -22.61
C LYS A 43 17.86 -8.07 -21.57
N ARG A 44 18.38 -7.83 -20.37
CA ARG A 44 18.44 -8.74 -19.23
C ARG A 44 17.68 -8.10 -18.09
N ASP A 45 16.53 -8.67 -17.80
CA ASP A 45 15.81 -8.41 -16.56
C ASP A 45 16.41 -9.33 -15.48
N LEU A 46 16.83 -8.75 -14.36
CA LEU A 46 17.24 -9.51 -13.17
C LEU A 46 16.14 -9.38 -12.11
N ASP A 47 15.46 -10.49 -11.85
CA ASP A 47 14.43 -10.59 -10.83
C ASP A 47 15.02 -11.22 -9.56
N PHE A 48 14.97 -10.49 -8.45
CA PHE A 48 15.32 -10.99 -7.12
C PHE A 48 14.06 -11.09 -6.26
N LYS A 49 13.91 -12.22 -5.57
CA LYS A 49 12.77 -12.47 -4.70
C LYS A 49 13.20 -12.45 -3.25
N SER A 50 12.52 -11.63 -2.47
CA SER A 50 12.72 -11.50 -1.04
C SER A 50 11.39 -11.69 -0.31
N ASN A 51 11.48 -12.16 0.93
CA ASN A 51 10.31 -12.52 1.72
C ASN A 51 10.42 -11.93 3.12
N GLY A 52 9.29 -11.69 3.73
CA GLY A 52 9.19 -11.14 5.06
C GLY A 52 7.82 -11.31 5.67
N PHE A 53 7.60 -10.60 6.77
CA PHE A 53 6.31 -10.49 7.43
C PHE A 53 5.96 -9.04 7.62
N TYR A 54 4.68 -8.74 7.76
CA TYR A 54 4.22 -7.39 8.09
C TYR A 54 3.25 -7.42 9.27
N PHE A 55 3.21 -6.30 9.99
CA PHE A 55 2.26 -6.00 11.04
C PHE A 55 1.70 -4.61 10.79
N GLY A 56 0.39 -4.48 10.73
CA GLY A 56 -0.29 -3.25 10.37
C GLY A 56 -1.45 -2.89 11.29
N ALA A 57 -1.79 -1.61 11.22
CA ALA A 57 -3.02 -1.05 11.74
C ALA A 57 -3.80 -0.47 10.56
N GLN A 58 -5.08 -0.72 10.54
CA GLN A 58 -5.95 -0.36 9.43
C GLN A 58 -7.28 0.14 9.98
N SER A 59 -7.91 1.07 9.29
CA SER A 59 -9.29 1.44 9.58
C SER A 59 -10.18 1.26 8.36
N GLU A 60 -11.48 1.25 8.57
CA GLU A 60 -12.49 1.23 7.52
C GLU A 60 -13.42 2.43 7.72
N ILE A 61 -13.54 3.25 6.67
CA ILE A 61 -14.26 4.52 6.68
C ILE A 61 -15.33 4.44 5.59
N ASN A 62 -16.59 4.34 5.98
CA ASN A 62 -17.68 4.25 5.02
C ASN A 62 -17.84 5.58 4.25
N LEU A 63 -17.70 5.52 2.92
CA LEU A 63 -17.84 6.69 2.04
C LEU A 63 -19.20 6.73 1.35
N ALA A 64 -19.70 5.56 0.94
CA ALA A 64 -21.00 5.39 0.29
C ALA A 64 -21.48 3.94 0.44
N ASP A 65 -22.67 3.65 -0.08
CA ASP A 65 -23.19 2.29 -0.18
C ASP A 65 -22.17 1.39 -0.91
N LYS A 66 -21.68 0.36 -0.20
CA LYS A 66 -20.68 -0.62 -0.66
C LYS A 66 -19.27 -0.07 -0.94
N ILE A 67 -19.00 1.20 -0.64
CA ILE A 67 -17.69 1.81 -0.88
C ILE A 67 -17.14 2.34 0.44
N ASP A 68 -16.02 1.76 0.85
CA ASP A 68 -15.28 2.14 2.04
C ASP A 68 -13.88 2.63 1.65
N LEU A 69 -13.30 3.52 2.44
CA LEU A 69 -11.89 3.87 2.38
C LEU A 69 -11.17 3.13 3.50
N GLN A 70 -10.09 2.45 3.15
CA GLN A 70 -9.35 1.56 4.02
C GLN A 70 -7.90 2.07 4.15
N PRO A 71 -7.65 3.11 4.96
CA PRO A 71 -6.30 3.57 5.22
C PRO A 71 -5.56 2.59 6.14
N GLU A 72 -4.28 2.41 5.87
CA GLU A 72 -3.42 1.42 6.54
C GLU A 72 -2.02 1.97 6.76
N ILE A 73 -1.44 1.63 7.89
CA ILE A 73 -0.01 1.73 8.14
C ILE A 73 0.51 0.34 8.53
N ALA A 74 1.59 -0.12 7.91
CA ALA A 74 2.19 -1.41 8.20
C ALA A 74 3.70 -1.33 8.29
N LEU A 75 4.27 -1.95 9.31
CA LEU A 75 5.70 -2.24 9.40
C LEU A 75 5.95 -3.60 8.75
N ALA A 76 6.85 -3.66 7.79
CA ALA A 76 7.36 -4.90 7.25
C ALA A 76 8.77 -5.18 7.74
N LEU A 77 9.01 -6.44 8.04
CA LEU A 77 10.29 -7.00 8.46
C LEU A 77 10.72 -8.03 7.42
N ASN A 78 11.88 -7.80 6.80
CA ASN A 78 12.46 -8.71 5.81
C ASN A 78 13.97 -8.76 5.96
N ALA A 79 14.57 -9.86 5.50
CA ALA A 79 16.01 -10.10 5.66
C ALA A 79 16.90 -9.06 4.93
N GLU A 80 16.32 -8.30 3.99
CA GLU A 80 17.02 -7.31 3.17
C GLU A 80 16.86 -5.86 3.68
N GLY A 81 16.00 -5.62 4.68
CA GLY A 81 15.78 -4.30 5.26
C GLY A 81 14.31 -3.95 5.45
N ASP A 82 13.96 -3.43 6.62
CA ASP A 82 12.62 -3.11 7.06
C ASP A 82 12.03 -1.91 6.31
N ALA A 83 10.71 -1.88 6.18
CA ALA A 83 10.01 -0.78 5.51
C ALA A 83 8.67 -0.46 6.17
N ILE A 84 8.30 0.83 6.14
CA ILE A 84 6.95 1.26 6.52
C ILE A 84 6.13 1.42 5.24
N TYR A 85 4.95 0.82 5.22
CA TYR A 85 3.95 0.94 4.17
C TYR A 85 2.79 1.79 4.65
N ILE A 86 2.31 2.70 3.81
CA ILE A 86 1.17 3.57 4.08
C ILE A 86 0.22 3.47 2.90
N GLY A 87 -0.96 2.91 3.10
CA GLY A 87 -1.98 2.70 2.07
C GLY A 87 -3.23 3.53 2.32
N ALA A 88 -3.92 3.90 1.24
CA ALA A 88 -5.26 4.48 1.28
C ALA A 88 -6.11 3.81 0.19
N LEU A 89 -6.46 2.55 0.40
CA LEU A 89 -7.15 1.75 -0.62
C LEU A 89 -8.66 1.97 -0.49
N GLY A 90 -9.35 2.16 -1.62
CA GLY A 90 -10.79 1.99 -1.68
C GLY A 90 -11.14 0.50 -1.61
N SER A 91 -12.19 0.18 -0.86
CA SER A 91 -12.78 -1.15 -0.72
C SER A 91 -14.18 -1.11 -1.32
N TYR A 92 -14.42 -1.94 -2.33
CA TYR A 92 -15.74 -2.11 -2.93
C TYR A 92 -16.32 -3.47 -2.56
N GLN A 93 -17.41 -3.48 -1.79
CA GLN A 93 -18.11 -4.69 -1.36
C GLN A 93 -18.83 -5.33 -2.56
N ALA A 94 -18.20 -6.33 -3.16
CA ALA A 94 -18.74 -7.07 -4.30
C ALA A 94 -19.81 -8.09 -3.85
N THR A 95 -19.61 -8.71 -2.69
CA THR A 95 -20.62 -9.51 -1.97
C THR A 95 -20.70 -9.06 -0.50
N GLN A 96 -21.47 -9.76 0.34
CA GLN A 96 -21.54 -9.45 1.78
C GLN A 96 -20.22 -9.74 2.50
N GLU A 97 -19.43 -10.68 1.98
CA GLU A 97 -18.17 -11.15 2.59
C GLU A 97 -16.94 -10.78 1.78
N PHE A 98 -17.08 -10.52 0.47
CA PHE A 98 -15.95 -10.27 -0.42
C PHE A 98 -15.91 -8.82 -0.89
N SER A 99 -14.76 -8.19 -0.68
CA SER A 99 -14.47 -6.83 -1.12
C SER A 99 -13.27 -6.80 -2.06
N VAL A 100 -13.35 -5.97 -3.09
CA VAL A 100 -12.23 -5.66 -4.00
C VAL A 100 -11.52 -4.41 -3.49
N LEU A 101 -10.20 -4.47 -3.43
CA LEU A 101 -9.37 -3.38 -2.94
C LEU A 101 -8.64 -2.71 -4.09
N PHE A 102 -8.56 -1.38 -4.11
CA PHE A 102 -7.80 -0.62 -5.10
C PHE A 102 -7.42 0.77 -4.58
N GLY A 103 -6.17 1.18 -4.76
CA GLY A 103 -5.75 2.54 -4.43
C GLY A 103 -4.25 2.73 -4.31
N PRO A 104 -3.80 3.94 -3.96
CA PRO A 104 -2.39 4.22 -3.77
C PRO A 104 -1.84 3.58 -2.50
N THR A 105 -0.58 3.13 -2.60
CA THR A 105 0.24 2.73 -1.46
C THR A 105 1.60 3.41 -1.58
N LEU A 106 2.15 3.85 -0.47
CA LEU A 106 3.51 4.37 -0.37
C LEU A 106 4.33 3.41 0.50
N ASN A 107 5.64 3.36 0.28
CA ASN A 107 6.54 2.80 1.28
C ASN A 107 7.77 3.69 1.50
N VAL A 108 8.38 3.53 2.66
CA VAL A 108 9.67 4.13 2.99
C VAL A 108 10.56 3.02 3.53
N ILE A 109 11.65 2.74 2.82
CA ILE A 109 12.74 1.85 3.28
C ILE A 109 13.43 2.52 4.47
N LEU A 110 13.65 1.78 5.55
CA LEU A 110 14.19 2.32 6.81
C LEU A 110 15.72 2.31 6.86
N GLU A 111 16.36 1.50 6.02
CA GLU A 111 17.81 1.43 5.89
C GLU A 111 18.38 2.50 4.96
N ASP A 112 19.66 2.78 5.13
CA ASP A 112 20.42 3.62 4.21
C ASP A 112 20.53 2.94 2.84
N VAL A 113 20.16 3.70 1.80
CA VAL A 113 20.28 3.26 0.40
C VAL A 113 21.55 3.85 -0.24
N ALA A 114 22.07 3.17 -1.26
CA ALA A 114 23.23 3.63 -1.99
C ALA A 114 22.99 4.99 -2.68
N ASN A 115 24.07 5.75 -2.93
CA ASN A 115 23.98 6.99 -3.68
C ASN A 115 23.31 6.76 -5.06
N GLY A 116 22.37 7.64 -5.41
CA GLY A 116 21.57 7.49 -6.62
C GLY A 116 20.36 6.58 -6.46
N TYR A 117 20.01 6.17 -5.24
CA TYR A 117 18.76 5.51 -4.89
C TYR A 117 17.94 6.36 -3.92
N GLN A 118 16.61 6.24 -3.99
CA GLN A 118 15.69 6.84 -3.02
C GLN A 118 15.01 5.75 -2.17
N THR A 119 14.58 6.12 -0.97
CA THR A 119 13.88 5.20 -0.05
C THR A 119 12.36 5.16 -0.27
N LEU A 120 11.80 6.22 -0.87
CA LEU A 120 10.36 6.36 -1.10
C LEU A 120 9.92 5.56 -2.33
N GLY A 121 8.99 4.63 -2.14
CA GLY A 121 8.26 3.98 -3.22
C GLY A 121 6.81 4.48 -3.29
N ILE A 122 6.31 4.63 -4.51
CA ILE A 122 4.93 4.99 -4.83
C ILE A 122 4.35 3.85 -5.65
N PHE A 123 3.23 3.29 -5.21
CA PHE A 123 2.64 2.09 -5.76
C PHE A 123 1.16 2.29 -6.03
N LEU A 124 0.66 1.52 -6.99
CA LEU A 124 -0.75 1.24 -7.15
C LEU A 124 -1.04 -0.16 -6.61
N GLY A 125 -1.85 -0.22 -5.56
CA GLY A 125 -2.29 -1.45 -4.91
C GLY A 125 -3.64 -1.91 -5.43
N PHE A 126 -3.80 -3.21 -5.59
CA PHE A 126 -5.08 -3.85 -5.84
C PHE A 126 -5.13 -5.22 -5.16
N GLY A 127 -6.33 -5.69 -4.85
CA GLY A 127 -6.46 -6.92 -4.08
C GLY A 127 -7.89 -7.29 -3.76
N GLY A 128 -8.03 -8.16 -2.77
CA GLY A 128 -9.31 -8.53 -2.22
C GLY A 128 -9.21 -8.77 -0.72
N SER A 129 -10.35 -8.59 -0.05
CA SER A 129 -10.58 -8.98 1.33
C SER A 129 -11.76 -9.95 1.40
N TYR A 130 -11.69 -10.93 2.28
CA TYR A 130 -12.74 -11.91 2.52
C TYR A 130 -13.02 -12.01 4.02
N ASP A 131 -14.24 -11.70 4.42
CA ASP A 131 -14.72 -11.82 5.80
C ASP A 131 -14.97 -13.29 6.14
N ILE A 132 -14.15 -13.82 7.05
CA ILE A 132 -14.29 -15.18 7.57
C ILE A 132 -15.35 -15.19 8.68
N THR A 133 -15.36 -14.14 9.49
CA THR A 133 -16.35 -13.85 10.54
C THR A 133 -16.52 -12.34 10.62
N GLU A 134 -17.48 -11.87 11.42
CA GLU A 134 -17.67 -10.43 11.67
C GLU A 134 -16.38 -9.72 12.12
N LYS A 135 -15.50 -10.41 12.87
CA LYS A 135 -14.27 -9.83 13.42
C LYS A 135 -12.99 -10.20 12.67
N ILE A 136 -12.99 -11.27 11.88
CA ILE A 136 -11.79 -11.84 11.28
C ILE A 136 -11.95 -11.86 9.78
N TYR A 137 -10.96 -11.33 9.06
CA TYR A 137 -10.93 -11.36 7.61
C TYR A 137 -9.55 -11.76 7.10
N ALA A 138 -9.49 -12.30 5.89
CA ALA A 138 -8.26 -12.53 5.15
C ALA A 138 -8.16 -11.50 4.03
N GLN A 139 -6.95 -11.01 3.76
CA GLN A 139 -6.71 -10.08 2.67
C GLN A 139 -5.47 -10.47 1.86
N ALA A 140 -5.52 -10.18 0.57
CA ALA A 140 -4.39 -10.27 -0.33
C ALA A 140 -4.31 -9.00 -1.18
N LYS A 141 -3.14 -8.33 -1.19
CA LYS A 141 -2.90 -7.09 -1.92
C LYS A 141 -1.62 -7.21 -2.74
N TYR A 142 -1.72 -7.03 -4.05
CA TYR A 142 -0.58 -6.88 -4.93
C TYR A 142 -0.36 -5.40 -5.24
N ASN A 143 0.88 -4.94 -5.14
CA ASN A 143 1.25 -3.55 -5.32
C ASN A 143 2.31 -3.45 -6.41
N VAL A 144 2.04 -2.61 -7.40
CA VAL A 144 2.93 -2.36 -8.53
C VAL A 144 3.55 -0.97 -8.37
N GLN A 145 4.88 -0.89 -8.44
CA GLN A 145 5.56 0.40 -8.27
C GLN A 145 5.44 1.27 -9.52
N LEU A 146 5.04 2.52 -9.29
CA LEU A 146 4.86 3.53 -10.31
C LEU A 146 6.17 4.31 -10.52
N ASN A 147 6.81 4.75 -9.42
CA ASN A 147 8.12 5.41 -9.48
C ASN A 147 9.27 4.41 -9.62
N ASP A 148 10.49 4.92 -9.76
CA ASP A 148 11.72 4.13 -9.77
C ASP A 148 12.52 4.40 -8.50
N TYR A 149 13.14 3.40 -7.90
CA TYR A 149 14.07 3.66 -6.79
C TYR A 149 15.40 4.22 -7.26
N TYR A 150 15.84 3.86 -8.45
CA TYR A 150 17.03 4.45 -9.05
C TYR A 150 16.72 5.87 -9.53
N THR A 151 17.54 6.81 -9.09
CA THR A 151 17.45 8.24 -9.40
C THR A 151 18.75 8.78 -10.01
N GLY A 152 19.71 7.90 -10.30
CA GLY A 152 20.96 8.26 -10.97
C GLY A 152 20.78 8.51 -12.48
N SER A 153 21.87 8.85 -13.13
CA SER A 153 21.89 9.26 -14.55
C SER A 153 22.15 8.11 -15.53
N ALA A 154 22.32 6.88 -15.06
CA ALA A 154 22.50 5.73 -15.94
C ALA A 154 21.14 5.26 -16.48
N ASP A 155 21.13 4.60 -17.63
CA ASP A 155 19.93 3.99 -18.22
C ASP A 155 19.60 2.65 -17.52
N VAL A 156 19.28 2.75 -16.23
CA VAL A 156 18.96 1.64 -15.33
C VAL A 156 17.64 1.93 -14.63
N SER A 157 16.81 0.91 -14.43
CA SER A 157 15.57 0.97 -13.67
C SER A 157 15.62 -0.04 -12.54
N SER A 158 15.20 0.37 -11.35
CA SER A 158 15.12 -0.44 -10.13
C SER A 158 13.73 -0.30 -9.53
N LYS A 159 12.88 -1.29 -9.79
CA LYS A 159 11.51 -1.31 -9.28
C LYS A 159 11.28 -2.52 -8.39
N VAL A 160 10.25 -2.42 -7.56
CA VAL A 160 9.82 -3.50 -6.68
C VAL A 160 8.33 -3.66 -6.81
N ASN A 161 7.85 -4.89 -6.99
CA ASN A 161 6.44 -5.19 -6.78
C ASN A 161 6.32 -6.08 -5.55
N PHE A 162 5.24 -5.98 -4.81
CA PHE A 162 5.07 -6.79 -3.62
C PHE A 162 3.65 -7.31 -3.44
N LEU A 163 3.56 -8.49 -2.84
CA LEU A 163 2.35 -9.18 -2.47
C LEU A 163 2.28 -9.28 -0.95
N MET A 164 1.23 -8.72 -0.36
CA MET A 164 0.89 -8.88 1.06
C MET A 164 -0.27 -9.86 1.16
N ILE A 165 -0.11 -10.93 1.92
CA ILE A 165 -1.19 -11.88 2.25
C ILE A 165 -1.27 -11.97 3.76
N GLY A 166 -2.44 -11.73 4.36
CA GLY A 166 -2.55 -11.75 5.81
C GLY A 166 -3.97 -11.87 6.33
N ILE A 167 -4.05 -11.86 7.65
CA ILE A 167 -5.29 -11.89 8.42
C ILE A 167 -5.42 -10.55 9.14
N GLY A 168 -6.65 -10.05 9.24
CA GLY A 168 -7.00 -8.90 10.05
C GLY A 168 -8.00 -9.27 11.15
N TYR A 169 -7.92 -8.54 12.27
CA TYR A 169 -8.85 -8.63 13.37
C TYR A 169 -9.45 -7.24 13.64
N ARG A 170 -10.77 -7.12 13.54
CA ARG A 170 -11.56 -5.92 13.84
C ARG A 170 -11.80 -5.83 15.35
N PHE A 171 -11.36 -4.74 15.96
CA PHE A 171 -11.55 -4.49 17.40
C PHE A 171 -12.87 -3.80 17.71
N LEU A 172 -13.24 -2.88 16.82
CA LEU A 172 -14.44 -2.06 16.85
C LEU A 172 -15.25 -2.37 15.60
#